data_AF-A0A943RER3-F1
#
_entry.id   AF-A0A943RER3-F1
#
_cell.length_a   1.000
_cell.length_b   1.000
_cell.length_c   1.000
_cell.angle_alpha   90.00
_cell.angle_beta   90.00
_cell.angle_gamma   90.00
#
_symmetry.space_group_name_H-M   'P 1'
#
loop_
_entity.id
_entity.type
_entity.pdbx_description
1 polymer ?
#
loop_
_entity_poly.entity_id
_entity_poly.type
_entity_poly.pdbx_seq_one_letter_code
_entity_poly.pdbx_strand_id
1 'polypeptide(L)'
;MIEAFWQLLEDNQLHEISVGMIVAKAGCNRGTFYYHFADKDELMLAALSREVKGLPNCIISVIAGDNPEAVLESMIEGHIPRLSLFMEQGGQTIVEKNLKSYVIRIWSTFLLPEGGELDLKSRLIIEYTASGILGAIAYFSGEKREKIDTIPVDFLMDAASVALDHVCAIQQVNKEELITRLKMYR
;
A
#
# COMPACT_ATOMS: atom_id res chain seq x y z
N MET A 1 19.80 -0.71 6.78
CA MET A 1 18.89 -1.00 7.91
C MET A 1 17.51 -1.42 7.45
N ILE A 2 16.79 -0.66 6.60
CA ILE A 2 15.49 -1.10 6.04
C ILE A 2 15.59 -2.44 5.31
N GLU A 3 16.56 -2.61 4.40
CA GLU A 3 16.75 -3.90 3.70
C GLU A 3 17.13 -5.04 4.66
N ALA A 4 17.93 -4.76 5.68
CA ALA A 4 18.27 -5.74 6.71
C ALA A 4 17.04 -6.17 7.53
N PHE A 5 16.11 -5.24 7.79
CA PHE A 5 14.83 -5.56 8.42
C PHE A 5 13.98 -6.47 7.54
N TRP A 6 13.85 -6.19 6.23
CA TRP A 6 13.12 -7.06 5.31
C TRP A 6 13.71 -8.47 5.25
N GLN A 7 15.03 -8.59 5.15
CA GLN A 7 15.71 -9.88 5.15
C GLN A 7 15.55 -10.65 6.48
N LEU A 8 15.40 -9.95 7.61
CA LEU A 8 15.10 -10.63 8.88
C LEU A 8 13.64 -11.09 8.92
N LEU A 9 12.73 -10.32 8.31
CA LEU A 9 11.30 -10.65 8.25
C LEU A 9 11.03 -11.88 7.38
N GLU A 10 11.90 -12.22 6.42
CA GLU A 10 11.81 -13.47 5.66
C GLU A 10 11.84 -14.72 6.57
N ASP A 11 12.60 -14.67 7.66
CA ASP A 11 12.88 -15.83 8.52
C ASP A 11 12.35 -15.69 9.96
N ASN A 12 11.77 -14.53 10.34
CA ASN A 12 11.42 -14.24 11.74
C ASN A 12 10.07 -13.53 11.85
N GLN A 13 9.36 -13.81 12.93
CA GLN A 13 8.14 -13.06 13.25
C GLN A 13 8.50 -11.62 13.62
N LEU A 14 7.63 -10.66 13.28
CA LEU A 14 7.89 -9.23 13.48
C LEU A 14 8.26 -8.88 14.93
N HIS A 15 7.63 -9.56 15.90
CA HIS A 15 7.87 -9.33 17.32
C HIS A 15 9.22 -9.87 17.81
N GLU A 16 9.81 -10.86 17.13
CA GLU A 16 11.11 -11.47 17.47
C GLU A 16 12.29 -10.62 17.01
N ILE A 17 12.09 -9.82 15.95
CA ILE A 17 13.15 -8.95 15.41
C ILE A 17 13.50 -7.87 16.43
N SER A 18 14.79 -7.77 16.75
CA SER A 18 15.35 -6.75 17.66
C SER A 18 16.27 -5.76 16.93
N VAL A 19 16.50 -4.58 17.52
CA VAL A 19 17.50 -3.61 17.05
C VAL A 19 18.88 -4.27 16.93
N GLY A 20 19.23 -5.17 17.86
CA GLY A 20 20.48 -5.92 17.83
C GLY A 20 20.64 -6.78 16.57
N MET A 21 19.58 -7.50 16.19
CA MET A 21 19.57 -8.31 14.95
C MET A 21 19.69 -7.42 13.72
N ILE A 22 18.96 -6.30 13.68
CA ILE A 22 18.97 -5.38 12.54
C ILE A 22 20.37 -4.80 12.31
N VAL A 23 21.03 -4.30 13.37
CA VAL A 23 22.37 -3.69 13.21
C VAL A 23 23.43 -4.73 12.86
N ALA A 24 23.31 -5.95 13.40
CA ALA A 24 24.19 -7.06 13.03
C ALA A 24 24.03 -7.43 11.54
N LYS A 25 22.79 -7.61 11.06
CA LYS A 25 22.48 -7.92 9.65
C LYS A 25 22.87 -6.76 8.72
N ALA A 26 22.73 -5.51 9.17
CA ALA A 26 23.09 -4.32 8.40
C ALA A 26 24.60 -4.00 8.41
N GLY A 27 25.41 -4.68 9.22
CA GLY A 27 26.84 -4.41 9.36
C GLY A 27 27.16 -3.04 10.00
N CYS A 28 26.29 -2.55 10.90
CA CYS A 28 26.48 -1.28 11.60
C CYS A 28 26.38 -1.45 13.13
N ASN A 29 26.61 -0.36 13.88
CA ASN A 29 26.48 -0.36 15.33
C ASN A 29 25.16 0.27 15.80
N ARG A 30 24.81 0.10 17.08
CA ARG A 30 23.59 0.68 17.67
C ARG A 30 23.56 2.21 17.63
N GLY A 31 24.71 2.88 17.73
CA GLY A 31 24.79 4.33 17.60
C GLY A 31 24.35 4.81 16.21
N THR A 32 24.76 4.10 15.15
CA THR A 32 24.30 4.35 13.77
C THR A 32 22.79 4.11 13.65
N PHE A 33 22.24 3.08 14.31
CA PHE A 33 20.79 2.88 14.33
C PHE A 33 20.06 4.07 14.93
N TYR A 34 20.42 4.45 16.16
CA TYR A 34 19.74 5.51 16.90
C TYR A 34 19.99 6.92 16.33
N TYR A 35 20.96 7.07 15.43
CA TYR A 35 21.12 8.27 14.63
C TYR A 35 20.01 8.44 13.57
N HIS A 36 19.48 7.34 13.04
CA HIS A 36 18.46 7.35 11.99
C HIS A 36 17.04 7.03 12.47
N PHE A 37 16.90 6.23 13.53
CA PHE A 37 15.61 5.76 14.04
C PHE A 37 15.66 5.71 15.57
N ALA A 38 14.67 6.31 16.23
CA ALA A 38 14.51 6.29 17.67
C ALA A 38 14.33 4.86 18.21
N ASP A 39 13.61 4.00 17.48
CA ASP A 39 13.33 2.63 17.86
C ASP A 39 13.04 1.72 16.65
N LYS A 40 12.70 0.45 16.91
CA LYS A 40 12.32 -0.53 15.89
C LYS A 40 11.06 -0.11 15.14
N ASP A 41 10.10 0.49 15.83
CA ASP A 41 8.79 0.80 15.28
C ASP A 41 8.90 1.95 14.28
N GLU A 42 9.77 2.94 14.52
CA GLU A 42 10.06 3.99 13.55
C GLU A 42 10.70 3.44 12.27
N LEU A 43 11.69 2.54 12.39
CA LEU A 43 12.28 1.88 11.23
C LEU A 43 11.23 1.09 10.44
N MET A 44 10.40 0.34 11.16
CA MET A 44 9.33 -0.48 10.60
C MET A 44 8.31 0.38 9.82
N LEU A 45 7.87 1.49 10.40
CA LEU A 45 6.98 2.44 9.74
C LEU A 45 7.65 3.10 8.53
N ALA A 46 8.95 3.40 8.59
CA ALA A 46 9.70 3.91 7.45
C ALA A 46 9.80 2.89 6.31
N ALA A 47 10.02 1.61 6.65
CA ALA A 47 10.02 0.51 5.69
C ALA A 47 8.65 0.37 5.01
N LEU A 48 7.57 0.29 5.79
CA LEU A 48 6.19 0.23 5.27
C LEU A 48 5.84 1.44 4.42
N SER A 49 6.21 2.65 4.87
CA SER A 49 5.97 3.91 4.14
C SER A 49 6.61 3.89 2.75
N ARG A 50 7.76 3.24 2.59
CA ARG A 50 8.42 3.08 1.29
C ARG A 50 7.65 2.14 0.37
N GLU A 51 7.05 1.09 0.90
CA GLU A 51 6.26 0.13 0.11
C GLU A 51 4.91 0.73 -0.32
N VAL A 52 4.21 1.41 0.59
CA VAL A 52 2.93 2.05 0.22
C VAL A 52 3.09 3.20 -0.77
N LYS A 53 4.29 3.79 -0.89
CA LYS A 53 4.58 4.90 -1.82
C LYS A 53 4.44 4.54 -3.30
N GLY A 54 4.54 3.28 -3.68
CA GLY A 54 4.31 2.87 -5.08
C GLY A 54 2.87 2.48 -5.39
N LEU A 55 1.99 2.40 -4.39
CA LEU A 55 0.57 2.13 -4.61
C LEU A 55 -0.17 3.16 -5.47
N PRO A 56 0.17 4.46 -5.46
CA PRO A 56 -0.43 5.41 -6.39
C PRO A 56 -0.28 4.99 -7.84
N ASN A 57 0.83 4.35 -8.22
CA ASN A 57 1.01 3.87 -9.59
C ASN A 57 0.03 2.74 -9.92
N CYS A 58 -0.21 1.81 -9.00
CA CYS A 58 -1.24 0.78 -9.19
C CYS A 58 -2.64 1.42 -9.33
N ILE A 59 -2.96 2.41 -8.50
CA ILE A 59 -4.23 3.16 -8.58
C ILE A 59 -4.35 3.88 -9.93
N ILE A 60 -3.29 4.56 -10.37
CA ILE A 60 -3.24 5.26 -11.66
C ILE A 60 -3.43 4.28 -12.81
N SER A 61 -2.75 3.13 -12.81
CA SER A 61 -2.87 2.12 -13.86
C SER A 61 -4.29 1.56 -13.97
N VAL A 62 -4.92 1.24 -12.85
CA VAL A 62 -6.32 0.80 -12.80
C VAL A 62 -7.25 1.87 -13.39
N ILE A 63 -7.08 3.11 -12.98
CA ILE A 63 -7.95 4.23 -13.38
C ILE A 63 -7.71 4.67 -14.83
N ALA A 64 -6.47 4.60 -15.30
CA ALA A 64 -6.10 4.95 -16.67
C ALA A 64 -6.61 3.95 -17.70
N GLY A 65 -7.14 2.80 -17.26
CA GLY A 65 -7.58 1.72 -18.13
C GLY A 65 -6.40 0.95 -18.73
N ASP A 66 -5.27 0.87 -18.02
CA ASP A 66 -4.20 -0.07 -18.38
C ASP A 66 -4.81 -1.49 -18.39
N ASN A 67 -4.29 -2.40 -19.22
CA ASN A 67 -4.88 -3.74 -19.29
C ASN A 67 -4.72 -4.50 -17.95
N PRO A 68 -5.64 -5.44 -17.62
CA PRO A 68 -5.61 -6.14 -16.33
C PRO A 68 -4.31 -6.91 -16.08
N GLU A 69 -3.68 -7.45 -17.13
CA GLU A 69 -2.43 -8.21 -17.04
C GLU A 69 -1.26 -7.34 -16.56
N ALA A 70 -1.13 -6.12 -17.10
CA ALA A 70 -0.10 -5.17 -16.68
C ALA A 70 -0.34 -4.63 -15.26
N VAL A 71 -1.61 -4.46 -14.87
CA VAL A 71 -1.98 -4.11 -13.49
C VAL A 71 -1.57 -5.24 -12.54
N LEU A 72 -1.85 -6.49 -12.91
CA LEU A 72 -1.48 -7.67 -12.13
C LEU A 72 0.04 -7.79 -11.98
N GLU A 73 0.77 -7.66 -13.09
CA GLU A 73 2.25 -7.69 -13.10
C GLU A 73 2.81 -6.59 -12.17
N SER A 74 2.29 -5.35 -12.27
CA SER A 74 2.69 -4.26 -11.37
C SER A 74 2.39 -4.54 -9.90
N MET A 75 1.29 -5.24 -9.59
CA MET A 75 0.99 -5.66 -8.22
C MET A 75 2.00 -6.71 -7.76
N ILE A 76 2.25 -7.75 -8.56
CA ILE A 76 3.11 -8.89 -8.21
C ILE A 76 4.59 -8.49 -8.08
N GLU A 77 5.11 -7.72 -9.03
CA GLU A 77 6.52 -7.29 -9.08
C GLU A 77 6.81 -6.08 -8.19
N GLY A 78 5.76 -5.35 -7.80
CA GLY A 78 5.87 -4.13 -7.02
C GLY A 78 5.99 -4.36 -5.52
N HIS A 79 5.21 -3.59 -4.77
CA HIS A 79 5.32 -3.50 -3.31
C HIS A 79 4.46 -4.52 -2.55
N ILE A 80 3.58 -5.23 -3.25
CA ILE A 80 2.66 -6.19 -2.65
C ILE A 80 3.36 -7.38 -1.98
N PRO A 81 4.44 -7.96 -2.53
CA PRO A 81 5.16 -9.04 -1.84
C PRO A 81 5.66 -8.67 -0.45
N ARG A 82 6.21 -7.46 -0.28
CA ARG A 82 6.70 -6.99 1.01
C ARG A 82 5.57 -6.68 1.99
N LEU A 83 4.47 -6.12 1.49
CA LEU A 83 3.27 -5.94 2.31
C LEU A 83 2.71 -7.30 2.77
N SER A 84 2.65 -8.29 1.89
CA SER A 84 2.19 -9.65 2.19
C SER A 84 3.07 -10.33 3.23
N LEU A 85 4.40 -10.34 3.02
CA LEU A 85 5.37 -10.85 4.00
C LEU A 85 5.20 -10.18 5.36
N PHE A 86 5.02 -8.86 5.38
CA PHE A 86 4.84 -8.14 6.62
C PHE A 86 3.56 -8.56 7.37
N MET A 87 2.47 -8.78 6.64
CA MET A 87 1.21 -9.27 7.20
C MET A 87 1.37 -10.69 7.75
N GLU A 88 2.02 -11.58 7.01
CA GLU A 88 2.31 -12.96 7.38
C GLU A 88 3.09 -13.05 8.70
N GLN A 89 4.05 -12.14 8.91
CA GLN A 89 4.89 -12.11 10.10
C GLN A 89 4.24 -11.38 11.29
N GLY A 90 2.91 -11.30 11.34
CA GLY A 90 2.15 -10.73 12.46
C GLY A 90 1.93 -9.21 12.39
N GLY A 91 2.23 -8.58 11.26
CA GLY A 91 2.09 -7.14 11.05
C GLY A 91 0.76 -6.68 10.44
N GLN A 92 -0.25 -7.56 10.35
CA GLN A 92 -1.50 -7.30 9.63
C GLN A 92 -2.19 -5.98 10.00
N THR A 93 -2.45 -5.76 11.30
CA THR A 93 -3.13 -4.54 11.78
C THR A 93 -2.34 -3.26 11.47
N ILE A 94 -1.01 -3.36 11.46
CA ILE A 94 -0.13 -2.23 11.16
C ILE A 94 -0.23 -1.88 9.68
N VAL A 95 -0.19 -2.88 8.80
CA VAL A 95 -0.36 -2.70 7.35
C VAL A 95 -1.73 -2.10 7.05
N GLU A 96 -2.81 -2.67 7.61
CA GLU A 96 -4.17 -2.18 7.37
C GLU A 96 -4.33 -0.71 7.77
N LYS A 97 -3.88 -0.34 8.98
CA LYS A 97 -3.96 1.05 9.46
C LYS A 97 -3.15 2.03 8.59
N ASN A 98 -1.92 1.65 8.23
CA ASN A 98 -1.05 2.51 7.44
C ASN A 98 -1.55 2.65 6.00
N LEU A 99 -2.04 1.56 5.40
CA LEU A 99 -2.61 1.57 4.07
C LEU A 99 -3.85 2.46 3.99
N LYS A 100 -4.81 2.30 4.91
CA LYS A 100 -6.02 3.15 4.96
C LYS A 100 -5.65 4.63 5.09
N SER A 101 -4.73 4.95 6.01
CA SER A 101 -4.26 6.32 6.20
C SER A 101 -3.59 6.89 4.95
N TYR A 102 -2.77 6.07 4.28
CA TYR A 102 -2.06 6.47 3.07
C TYR A 102 -3.01 6.69 1.89
N VAL A 103 -3.93 5.76 1.64
CA VAL A 103 -4.91 5.82 0.55
C VAL A 103 -5.83 7.03 0.72
N ILE A 104 -6.31 7.29 1.94
CA ILE A 104 -7.11 8.50 2.22
C ILE A 104 -6.31 9.78 1.96
N ARG A 105 -5.05 9.83 2.38
CA ARG A 105 -4.20 11.00 2.12
C ARG A 105 -4.01 11.24 0.62
N ILE A 106 -3.72 10.20 -0.14
CA ILE A 106 -3.54 10.26 -1.60
C ILE A 106 -4.82 10.78 -2.27
N TRP A 107 -5.97 10.18 -1.97
CA TRP A 107 -7.23 10.63 -2.55
C TRP A 107 -7.61 12.04 -2.14
N SER A 108 -7.34 12.45 -0.90
CA SER A 108 -7.53 13.83 -0.46
C SER A 108 -6.70 14.79 -1.30
N THR A 109 -5.43 14.46 -1.58
CA THR A 109 -4.56 15.30 -2.43
C THR A 109 -5.11 15.48 -3.84
N PHE A 110 -5.66 14.42 -4.45
CA PHE A 110 -6.12 14.50 -5.85
C PHE A 110 -7.54 15.06 -6.01
N LEU A 111 -8.43 14.73 -5.07
CA LEU A 111 -9.83 15.18 -5.09
C LEU A 111 -9.97 16.62 -4.59
N LEU A 112 -9.13 17.04 -3.64
CA LEU A 112 -9.23 18.32 -2.95
C LEU A 112 -7.91 19.10 -3.08
N PRO A 113 -7.52 19.54 -4.30
CA PRO A 113 -6.24 20.22 -4.52
C PRO A 113 -6.13 21.56 -3.76
N GLU A 114 -7.25 22.20 -3.49
CA GLU A 114 -7.32 23.45 -2.71
C GLU A 114 -7.38 23.21 -1.19
N GLY A 115 -7.31 21.95 -0.76
CA GLY A 115 -7.51 21.54 0.62
C GLY A 115 -8.99 21.31 0.96
N GLY A 116 -9.24 20.90 2.21
CA GLY A 116 -10.57 20.52 2.70
C GLY A 116 -10.60 19.09 3.23
N GLU A 117 -11.80 18.61 3.51
CA GLU A 117 -12.04 17.25 4.01
C GLU A 117 -12.91 16.47 3.03
N LEU A 118 -12.64 15.17 2.92
CA LEU A 118 -13.49 14.29 2.13
C LEU A 118 -14.85 14.14 2.83
N ASP A 119 -15.96 14.25 2.07
CA ASP A 119 -17.26 13.80 2.53
C ASP A 119 -17.19 12.38 3.14
N LEU A 120 -17.92 12.15 4.22
CA LEU A 120 -17.89 10.89 4.95
C LEU A 120 -18.23 9.69 4.04
N LYS A 121 -19.18 9.84 3.11
CA LYS A 121 -19.53 8.77 2.17
C LYS A 121 -18.37 8.47 1.23
N SER A 122 -17.72 9.51 0.68
CA SER A 122 -16.52 9.32 -0.15
C SER A 122 -15.41 8.63 0.62
N ARG A 123 -15.15 9.06 1.86
CA ARG A 123 -14.17 8.42 2.74
C ARG A 123 -14.48 6.93 2.96
N LEU A 124 -15.73 6.59 3.28
CA LEU A 124 -16.16 5.22 3.50
C LEU A 124 -16.04 4.35 2.24
N ILE A 125 -16.38 4.89 1.06
CA ILE A 125 -16.23 4.19 -0.22
C ILE A 125 -14.75 3.90 -0.50
N ILE A 126 -13.87 4.88 -0.28
CA ILE A 126 -12.42 4.71 -0.46
C ILE A 126 -11.88 3.66 0.50
N GLU A 127 -12.22 3.74 1.80
CA GLU A 127 -11.76 2.78 2.81
C GLU A 127 -12.29 1.36 2.55
N TYR A 128 -13.56 1.22 2.16
CA TYR A 128 -14.16 -0.07 1.79
C TYR A 128 -13.43 -0.71 0.61
N THR A 129 -13.22 0.05 -0.45
CA THR A 129 -12.56 -0.44 -1.68
C THR A 129 -11.12 -0.84 -1.40
N ALA A 130 -10.37 -0.01 -0.67
CA ALA A 130 -9.00 -0.33 -0.26
C ALA A 130 -8.93 -1.57 0.63
N SER A 131 -9.90 -1.75 1.54
CA SER A 131 -9.97 -2.92 2.42
C SER A 131 -10.30 -4.20 1.63
N GLY A 132 -11.16 -4.14 0.63
CA GLY A 132 -11.46 -5.26 -0.25
C GLY A 132 -10.24 -5.72 -1.06
N ILE A 133 -9.52 -4.76 -1.67
CA ILE A 133 -8.28 -5.03 -2.41
C ILE A 133 -7.20 -5.60 -1.47
N LEU A 134 -7.01 -5.00 -0.28
CA LEU A 134 -6.07 -5.51 0.71
C LEU A 134 -6.45 -6.92 1.16
N GLY A 135 -7.74 -7.21 1.36
CA GLY A 135 -8.22 -8.54 1.71
C GLY A 135 -7.92 -9.59 0.64
N ALA A 136 -8.07 -9.23 -0.64
CA ALA A 136 -7.69 -10.10 -1.75
C ALA A 136 -6.18 -10.37 -1.74
N ILE A 137 -5.35 -9.33 -1.62
CA ILE A 137 -3.89 -9.47 -1.51
C ILE A 137 -3.50 -10.36 -0.33
N ALA A 138 -4.08 -10.12 0.84
CA ALA A 138 -3.80 -10.86 2.06
C ALA A 138 -4.19 -12.34 1.93
N TYR A 139 -5.22 -12.66 1.14
CA TYR A 139 -5.62 -14.04 0.90
C TYR A 139 -4.56 -14.83 0.12
N PHE A 140 -3.85 -14.19 -0.81
CA PHE A 140 -2.78 -14.81 -1.60
C PHE A 140 -1.39 -14.69 -0.94
N SER A 141 -1.35 -14.40 0.35
CA SER A 141 -0.11 -14.40 1.15
C SER A 141 0.27 -15.84 1.57
N GLY A 142 1.55 -16.06 1.85
CA GLY A 142 2.12 -17.33 2.31
C GLY A 142 2.03 -18.45 1.27
N GLU A 143 1.57 -19.64 1.70
CA GLU A 143 1.45 -20.83 0.84
C GLU A 143 0.51 -20.62 -0.37
N LYS A 144 -0.36 -19.62 -0.33
CA LYS A 144 -1.31 -19.32 -1.42
C LYS A 144 -0.73 -18.40 -2.50
N ARG A 145 0.49 -17.92 -2.31
CA ARG A 145 1.18 -17.02 -3.26
C ARG A 145 1.34 -17.61 -4.65
N GLU A 146 1.48 -18.93 -4.75
CA GLU A 146 1.55 -19.64 -6.04
C GLU A 146 0.30 -19.46 -6.92
N LYS A 147 -0.83 -19.02 -6.33
CA LYS A 147 -2.11 -18.80 -7.03
C LYS A 147 -2.44 -17.32 -7.19
N ILE A 148 -1.48 -16.42 -6.99
CA ILE A 148 -1.71 -14.96 -7.09
C ILE A 148 -2.20 -14.53 -8.49
N ASP A 149 -1.84 -15.29 -9.52
CA ASP A 149 -2.31 -15.15 -10.90
C ASP A 149 -3.81 -15.41 -11.07
N THR A 150 -4.44 -16.08 -10.10
CA THR A 150 -5.90 -16.35 -10.09
C THR A 150 -6.72 -15.20 -9.52
N ILE A 151 -6.09 -14.10 -9.08
CA ILE A 151 -6.82 -12.89 -8.65
C ILE A 151 -7.67 -12.40 -9.83
N PRO A 152 -8.99 -12.19 -9.65
CA PRO A 152 -9.84 -11.63 -10.68
C PRO A 152 -9.59 -10.11 -10.79
N VAL A 153 -8.48 -9.72 -11.43
CA VAL A 153 -8.02 -8.32 -11.47
C VAL A 153 -9.02 -7.42 -12.18
N ASP A 154 -9.65 -7.92 -13.22
CA ASP A 154 -10.73 -7.27 -13.96
C ASP A 154 -11.89 -6.90 -13.02
N PHE A 155 -12.30 -7.79 -12.11
CA PHE A 155 -13.29 -7.45 -11.08
C PHE A 155 -12.79 -6.38 -10.10
N LEU A 156 -11.53 -6.45 -9.67
CA LEU A 156 -10.95 -5.43 -8.78
C LEU A 156 -10.88 -4.05 -9.46
N MET A 157 -10.58 -4.02 -10.75
CA MET A 157 -10.57 -2.81 -11.58
C MET A 157 -11.98 -2.23 -11.73
N ASP A 158 -12.97 -3.06 -12.03
CA ASP A 158 -14.37 -2.65 -12.10
C ASP A 158 -14.85 -2.07 -10.77
N ALA A 159 -14.55 -2.74 -9.66
CA ALA A 159 -14.88 -2.26 -8.32
C ALA A 159 -14.22 -0.89 -8.01
N ALA A 160 -12.96 -0.72 -8.38
CA ALA A 160 -12.25 0.55 -8.21
C ALA A 160 -12.83 1.67 -9.10
N SER A 161 -13.21 1.35 -10.34
CA SER A 161 -13.83 2.30 -11.28
C SER A 161 -15.20 2.78 -10.77
N VAL A 162 -16.04 1.85 -10.32
CA VAL A 162 -17.35 2.17 -9.72
C VAL A 162 -17.19 3.02 -8.46
N ALA A 163 -16.23 2.67 -7.59
CA ALA A 163 -15.93 3.45 -6.40
C ALA A 163 -15.52 4.88 -6.77
N LEU A 164 -14.69 5.05 -7.79
CA LEU A 164 -14.25 6.35 -8.28
C LEU A 164 -15.42 7.19 -8.81
N ASP A 165 -16.34 6.58 -9.57
CA ASP A 165 -17.54 7.27 -10.08
C ASP A 165 -18.39 7.86 -8.96
N HIS A 166 -18.65 7.06 -7.92
CA HIS A 166 -19.39 7.53 -6.75
C HIS A 166 -18.65 8.62 -5.98
N VAL A 167 -17.33 8.47 -5.77
CA VAL A 167 -16.52 9.45 -5.07
C VAL A 167 -16.51 10.78 -5.82
N CYS A 168 -16.29 10.77 -7.14
CA CYS A 168 -16.33 11.97 -7.99
C CYS A 168 -17.70 12.66 -7.93
N ALA A 169 -18.79 11.90 -8.02
CA ALA A 169 -20.14 12.45 -7.95
C ALA A 169 -20.44 13.13 -6.60
N ILE A 170 -20.01 12.52 -5.49
CA ILE A 170 -20.21 13.08 -4.14
C ILE A 170 -19.38 14.35 -3.94
N GLN A 171 -18.12 14.31 -4.37
CA GLN A 171 -17.18 15.44 -4.24
C GLN A 171 -17.38 16.53 -5.29
N GLN A 172 -18.27 16.32 -6.25
CA GLN A 172 -18.51 17.22 -7.38
C GLN A 172 -17.23 17.47 -8.20
N VAL A 173 -16.38 16.44 -8.32
CA VAL A 173 -15.12 16.48 -9.08
C VAL A 173 -15.34 15.85 -10.45
N ASN A 174 -14.86 16.50 -11.51
CA ASN A 174 -14.87 15.92 -12.85
C ASN A 174 -13.88 14.74 -12.94
N LYS A 175 -14.36 13.56 -13.32
CA LYS A 175 -13.55 12.34 -13.43
C LYS A 175 -12.42 12.47 -14.44
N GLU A 176 -12.64 13.05 -15.62
CA GLU A 176 -11.61 13.21 -16.64
C GLU A 176 -10.48 14.14 -16.16
N GLU A 177 -10.85 15.21 -15.45
CA GLU A 177 -9.88 16.13 -14.86
C GLU A 177 -9.05 15.42 -13.78
N LEU A 178 -9.70 14.65 -12.91
CA LEU A 178 -9.03 13.83 -11.89
C LEU A 178 -8.06 12.81 -12.50
N ILE A 179 -8.48 12.10 -13.55
CA ILE A 179 -7.63 11.17 -14.30
C ILE A 179 -6.41 11.90 -14.88
N THR A 180 -6.62 13.12 -15.40
CA THR A 180 -5.53 13.94 -15.95
C THR A 180 -4.52 14.33 -14.86
N ARG A 181 -5.01 14.76 -13.68
CA ARG A 181 -4.16 15.06 -12.51
C ARG A 181 -3.35 13.84 -12.05
N LEU A 182 -4.00 12.68 -12.00
CA LEU A 182 -3.39 11.41 -11.63
C LEU A 182 -2.28 11.00 -12.62
N LYS A 183 -2.51 11.14 -13.93
CA LYS A 183 -1.51 10.83 -14.96
C LYS A 183 -0.27 11.72 -14.91
N MET A 184 -0.40 12.98 -14.44
CA MET A 184 0.74 13.88 -14.25
C MET A 184 1.63 13.51 -13.05
N TYR A 185 1.19 12.57 -12.20
CA TYR A 185 1.94 12.11 -11.02
C TYR A 185 2.76 10.83 -11.29
N ARG A 186 2.62 10.22 -12.47
CA ARG A 186 3.37 9.03 -12.90
C ARG A 186 4.78 9.42 -13.35
#